data_AF-A0A5P6N803-F1
#
_entry.id   AF-A0A5P6N803-F1
#
_cell.length_a   1.000
_cell.length_b   1.000
_cell.length_c   1.000
_cell.angle_alpha   90.00
_cell.angle_beta   90.00
_cell.angle_gamma   90.00
#
_symmetry.space_group_name_H-M   'P 1'
#
loop_
_entity.id
_entity.type
_entity.pdbx_description
1 polymer ?
#
loop_
_entity_poly.entity_id
_entity_poly.type
_entity_poly.pdbx_seq_one_letter_code
_entity_poly.pdbx_strand_id
1 'polypeptide(L)'
;MGRFVSYPTGSVVAFRLLDDSEQEDVDWAYECLVDEIIDATKAAFPSFQRFDGWRGREDRILLRNTFADCGISTYCGLAAIWLAERDDTQYWEADLYNPRTARARHWLGQVSGRFIDLFGELRMIGRLSNGEAIFERDVAALQQPK
;
A
#
# COMPACT_ATOMS: atom_id res chain seq x y z
N MET A 1 10.55 -22.46 3.92
CA MET A 1 9.95 -21.52 4.89
C MET A 1 9.10 -20.57 4.07
N GLY A 2 7.77 -20.68 4.13
CA GLY A 2 6.89 -19.82 3.35
C GLY A 2 6.97 -18.38 3.86
N ARG A 3 7.22 -17.42 2.98
CA ARG A 3 7.24 -16.00 3.34
C ARG A 3 6.08 -15.29 2.67
N PHE A 4 5.54 -14.32 3.39
CA PHE A 4 4.46 -13.46 2.95
C PHE A 4 5.01 -12.10 2.50
N VAL A 5 4.30 -11.41 1.60
CA VAL A 5 4.66 -10.05 1.17
C VAL A 5 4.73 -9.11 2.38
N SER A 6 5.81 -8.34 2.51
CA SER A 6 5.97 -7.39 3.62
C SER A 6 5.01 -6.21 3.47
N TYR A 7 4.65 -5.58 4.60
CA TYR A 7 4.09 -4.23 4.64
C TYR A 7 4.27 -3.65 6.06
N PRO A 8 4.27 -2.31 6.22
CA PRO A 8 4.43 -1.69 7.52
C PRO A 8 3.32 -2.08 8.52
N THR A 9 3.65 -2.27 9.78
CA THR A 9 2.66 -2.62 10.82
C THR A 9 1.64 -1.49 10.99
N GLY A 10 0.36 -1.85 11.12
CA GLY A 10 -0.73 -0.88 11.30
C GLY A 10 -1.15 -0.16 10.02
N SER A 11 -0.68 -0.61 8.86
CA SER A 11 -1.09 -0.08 7.56
C SER A 11 -2.49 -0.54 7.14
N VAL A 12 -3.14 0.28 6.34
CA VAL A 12 -4.25 -0.13 5.47
C VAL A 12 -3.61 -0.76 4.24
N VAL A 13 -4.01 -1.97 3.86
CA VAL A 13 -3.36 -2.72 2.77
C VAL A 13 -4.40 -3.19 1.77
N ALA A 14 -4.13 -2.93 0.49
CA ALA A 14 -4.84 -3.45 -0.65
C ALA A 14 -3.92 -4.43 -1.40
N PHE A 15 -4.42 -5.62 -1.71
CA PHE A 15 -3.64 -6.64 -2.39
C PHE A 15 -4.07 -6.77 -3.85
N ARG A 16 -3.08 -6.93 -4.70
CA ARG A 16 -3.23 -7.03 -6.16
C ARG A 16 -2.24 -8.04 -6.72
N LEU A 17 -2.64 -8.78 -7.75
CA LEU A 17 -1.70 -9.62 -8.48
C LEU A 17 -0.93 -8.76 -9.48
N LEU A 18 0.37 -8.98 -9.56
CA LEU A 18 1.17 -8.51 -10.70
C LEU A 18 0.92 -9.49 -11.84
N ASP A 19 0.50 -8.97 -12.99
CA ASP A 19 0.35 -9.79 -14.19
C ASP A 19 1.74 -10.21 -14.68
N ASP A 20 2.04 -11.50 -14.52
CA ASP A 20 3.30 -12.16 -14.92
C ASP A 20 3.00 -13.18 -16.04
N SER A 21 1.96 -12.94 -16.85
CA SER A 21 1.56 -13.86 -17.92
C SER A 21 2.61 -14.00 -19.03
N GLU A 22 3.53 -13.03 -19.15
CA GLU A 22 4.74 -13.14 -19.97
C GLU A 22 5.98 -12.76 -19.13
N GLN A 23 6.78 -13.77 -18.75
CA GLN A 23 7.95 -13.65 -17.86
C GLN A 23 9.02 -12.62 -18.31
N GLU A 24 8.92 -12.07 -19.52
CA GLU A 24 9.84 -11.04 -20.03
C GLU A 24 9.52 -9.62 -19.55
N ASP A 25 8.34 -9.35 -18.96
CA ASP A 25 7.90 -7.98 -18.65
C ASP A 25 7.54 -7.71 -17.16
N VAL A 26 8.06 -8.50 -16.21
CA VAL A 26 7.76 -8.30 -14.76
C VAL A 26 8.17 -6.90 -14.27
N ASP A 27 9.33 -6.41 -14.71
CA ASP A 27 9.82 -5.07 -14.35
C ASP A 27 8.91 -3.97 -14.94
N TRP A 28 8.45 -4.16 -16.18
CA TRP A 28 7.51 -3.24 -16.82
C TRP A 28 6.14 -3.24 -16.16
N ALA A 29 5.59 -4.41 -15.81
CA ALA A 29 4.34 -4.54 -15.09
C ALA A 29 4.41 -3.87 -13.71
N TYR A 30 5.55 -4.00 -13.03
CA TYR A 30 5.82 -3.30 -11.78
C TYR A 30 5.85 -1.77 -11.97
N GLU A 31 6.57 -1.27 -12.98
CA GLU A 31 6.66 0.17 -13.26
C GLU A 31 5.28 0.76 -13.59
N CYS A 32 4.51 0.09 -14.44
CA CYS A 32 3.13 0.46 -14.77
C CYS A 32 2.24 0.52 -13.52
N LEU A 33 2.35 -0.47 -12.61
CA LEU A 33 1.61 -0.46 -11.36
C LEU A 33 2.04 0.71 -10.45
N VAL A 34 3.33 1.02 -10.39
CA VAL A 34 3.84 2.16 -9.61
C VAL A 34 3.25 3.48 -10.12
N ASP A 35 3.24 3.69 -11.44
CA ASP A 35 2.66 4.89 -12.03
C ASP A 35 1.14 4.96 -11.79
N GLU A 36 0.41 3.85 -11.93
CA GLU A 36 -1.02 3.78 -11.59
C GLU A 36 -1.26 4.16 -10.12
N ILE A 37 -0.48 3.62 -9.18
CA ILE A 37 -0.61 3.94 -7.75
C ILE A 37 -0.38 5.43 -7.51
N ILE A 38 0.67 6.00 -8.12
CA ILE A 38 1.00 7.41 -7.96
C ILE A 38 -0.14 8.29 -8.44
N ASP A 39 -0.62 8.06 -9.67
CA ASP A 39 -1.63 8.91 -10.30
C ASP A 39 -3.00 8.75 -9.63
N ALA A 40 -3.43 7.51 -9.37
CA ALA A 40 -4.71 7.23 -8.70
C ALA A 40 -4.73 7.78 -7.26
N THR A 41 -3.64 7.61 -6.51
CA THR A 41 -3.55 8.15 -5.14
C THR A 41 -3.58 9.67 -5.15
N LYS A 42 -2.84 10.33 -6.04
CA LYS A 42 -2.85 11.80 -6.13
C LYS A 42 -4.19 12.36 -6.58
N ALA A 43 -4.90 11.67 -7.47
CA ALA A 43 -6.26 12.04 -7.88
C ALA A 43 -7.28 11.89 -6.74
N ALA A 44 -7.20 10.80 -5.98
CA ALA A 44 -8.13 10.53 -4.88
C ALA A 44 -7.82 11.34 -3.61
N PHE A 45 -6.53 11.60 -3.34
CA PHE A 45 -6.02 12.20 -2.12
C PHE A 45 -4.99 13.30 -2.45
N PRO A 46 -5.42 14.51 -2.86
CA PRO A 46 -4.54 15.54 -3.41
C PRO A 46 -3.43 16.07 -2.50
N SER A 47 -3.50 15.78 -1.19
CA SER A 47 -2.46 16.14 -0.22
C SER A 47 -1.12 15.40 -0.41
N PHE A 48 -1.10 14.30 -1.18
CA PHE A 48 0.10 13.51 -1.39
C PHE A 48 1.07 14.16 -2.38
N GLN A 49 2.36 14.06 -2.05
CA GLN A 49 3.46 14.46 -2.91
C GLN A 49 4.34 13.26 -3.23
N ARG A 50 5.01 13.29 -4.39
CA ARG A 50 6.01 12.28 -4.75
C ARG A 50 7.12 12.26 -3.71
N PHE A 51 7.46 11.06 -3.27
CA PHE A 51 8.53 10.82 -2.32
C PHE A 51 9.15 9.47 -2.64
N ASP A 52 10.46 9.45 -2.88
CA ASP A 52 11.19 8.21 -3.14
C ASP A 52 11.99 7.85 -1.89
N GLY A 53 11.62 6.75 -1.25
CA GLY A 53 12.23 6.30 -0.02
C GLY A 53 11.79 4.90 0.37
N TRP A 54 12.29 4.41 1.50
CA TRP A 54 12.06 3.05 1.95
C TRP A 54 11.73 3.01 3.44
N ARG A 55 10.81 2.12 3.82
CA ARG A 55 10.64 1.65 5.20
C ARG A 55 11.26 0.26 5.32
N GLY A 56 12.33 0.18 6.10
CA GLY A 56 13.13 -1.05 6.13
C GLY A 56 13.74 -1.35 4.76
N ARG A 57 13.68 -2.62 4.33
CA ARG A 57 14.36 -3.10 3.12
C ARG A 57 13.42 -3.47 1.98
N GLU A 58 12.14 -3.63 2.26
CA GLU A 58 11.18 -4.25 1.33
C GLU A 58 9.98 -3.36 1.03
N ASP A 59 9.74 -2.32 1.83
CA ASP A 59 8.57 -1.48 1.71
C ASP A 59 8.97 -0.15 1.07
N ARG A 60 8.71 -0.01 -0.24
CA ARG A 60 9.04 1.21 -1.00
C ARG A 60 7.96 2.26 -0.80
N ILE A 61 8.34 3.45 -0.36
CA ILE A 61 7.46 4.62 -0.30
C ILE A 61 7.45 5.27 -1.69
N LEU A 62 6.25 5.57 -2.21
CA LEU A 62 6.04 6.26 -3.48
C LEU A 62 5.54 7.70 -3.27
N LEU A 63 4.73 7.88 -2.23
CA LEU A 63 4.08 9.14 -1.92
C LEU A 63 4.09 9.39 -0.41
N ARG A 64 4.16 10.66 -0.05
CA ARG A 64 4.12 11.12 1.35
C ARG A 64 3.26 12.36 1.48
N ASN A 65 2.51 12.44 2.57
CA ASN A 65 1.87 13.68 3.02
C ASN A 65 2.27 13.99 4.48
N THR A 66 1.55 14.92 5.11
CA THR A 66 1.81 15.32 6.50
C THR A 66 1.59 14.19 7.52
N PHE A 67 0.75 13.19 7.19
CA PHE A 67 0.27 12.17 8.13
C PHE A 67 0.70 10.74 7.77
N ALA A 68 0.89 10.44 6.49
CA ALA A 68 1.00 9.08 6.00
C ALA A 68 1.99 8.95 4.85
N ASP A 69 2.54 7.74 4.74
CA ASP A 69 3.25 7.25 3.58
C ASP A 69 2.34 6.27 2.83
N CYS A 70 2.34 6.38 1.51
CA CYS A 70 1.73 5.42 0.60
C CYS A 70 2.85 4.76 -0.22
N GLY A 71 2.78 3.44 -0.35
CA GLY A 71 3.84 2.66 -0.93
C GLY A 71 3.41 1.29 -1.42
N ILE A 72 4.39 0.55 -1.90
CA ILE A 72 4.23 -0.79 -2.45
C ILE A 72 5.33 -1.72 -1.95
N SER A 73 4.95 -2.96 -1.69
CA SER A 73 5.86 -4.08 -1.43
C SER A 73 5.44 -5.25 -2.32
N THR A 74 6.39 -6.00 -2.87
CA THR A 74 6.09 -7.10 -3.80
C THR A 74 6.79 -8.38 -3.38
N TYR A 75 6.14 -9.52 -3.61
CA TYR A 75 6.71 -10.83 -3.38
C TYR A 75 6.00 -11.90 -4.21
N CYS A 76 6.75 -12.66 -5.03
CA CYS A 76 6.23 -13.77 -5.84
C CYS A 76 4.93 -13.45 -6.61
N GLY A 77 4.90 -12.34 -7.35
CA GLY A 77 3.74 -11.93 -8.15
C GLY A 77 2.58 -11.31 -7.36
N LEU A 78 2.72 -11.12 -6.04
CA LEU A 78 1.75 -10.42 -5.21
C LEU A 78 2.28 -9.03 -4.84
N ALA A 79 1.47 -8.00 -5.08
CA ALA A 79 1.71 -6.64 -4.62
C ALA A 79 0.84 -6.33 -3.39
N ALA A 80 1.47 -5.80 -2.35
CA ALA A 80 0.83 -5.16 -1.22
C ALA A 80 0.98 -3.65 -1.39
N ILE A 81 -0.13 -2.99 -1.73
CA ILE A 81 -0.21 -1.53 -1.84
C ILE A 81 -0.69 -1.05 -0.47
N TRP A 82 0.12 -0.25 0.21
CA TRP A 82 -0.11 0.06 1.61
C TRP A 82 -0.14 1.56 1.87
N LEU A 83 -0.91 1.93 2.88
CA LEU A 83 -1.03 3.27 3.42
C LEU A 83 -0.80 3.21 4.94
N ALA A 84 0.22 3.90 5.43
CA ALA A 84 0.66 3.80 6.82
C ALA A 84 0.91 5.19 7.45
N GLU A 85 0.71 5.33 8.77
CA GLU A 85 1.13 6.52 9.52
C GLU A 85 2.61 6.78 9.28
N ARG A 86 2.96 8.04 9.00
CA ARG A 86 4.33 8.49 8.71
C ARG A 86 5.27 8.12 9.87
N ASP A 87 6.45 7.59 9.56
CA ASP A 87 7.37 7.00 10.55
C ASP A 87 8.83 7.42 10.28
N ASP A 88 9.06 8.72 10.19
CA ASP A 88 10.42 9.27 10.12
C ASP A 88 10.66 10.28 11.25
N THR A 89 11.93 10.53 11.51
CA THR A 89 12.38 11.40 12.60
C THR A 89 11.69 12.77 12.57
N GLN A 90 11.55 13.37 11.40
CA GLN A 90 10.92 14.70 11.27
C GLN A 90 9.44 14.67 11.69
N TYR A 91 8.73 13.57 11.42
CA TYR A 91 7.35 13.39 11.84
C TYR A 91 7.25 13.32 13.38
N TRP A 92 8.06 12.46 13.99
CA TRP A 92 8.04 12.26 15.45
C TRP A 92 8.54 13.48 16.23
N GLU A 93 9.56 14.17 15.74
CA GLU A 93 10.02 15.42 16.33
C GLU A 93 8.93 16.50 16.29
N ALA A 94 8.17 16.59 15.20
CA ALA A 94 7.06 17.52 15.09
C ALA A 94 5.87 17.13 15.99
N ASP A 95 5.64 15.83 16.20
CA ASP A 95 4.56 15.29 17.04
C ASP A 95 4.74 15.69 18.52
N LEU A 96 5.98 15.71 19.02
CA LEU A 96 6.31 16.14 20.39
C LEU A 96 5.76 17.52 20.75
N TYR A 97 5.79 18.45 19.80
CA TYR A 97 5.34 19.83 20.00
C TYR A 97 3.89 20.06 19.55
N ASN A 98 3.38 19.23 18.64
CA ASN A 98 2.05 19.36 18.06
C ASN A 98 1.49 17.97 17.73
N PRO A 99 0.73 17.33 18.66
CA PRO A 99 0.26 15.96 18.49
C PRO A 99 -0.50 15.73 17.17
N ARG A 100 0.10 14.93 16.30
CA ARG A 100 -0.35 14.54 14.96
C ARG A 100 -0.83 13.09 14.90
N THR A 101 -0.30 12.17 15.71
CA THR A 101 -0.67 10.75 15.64
C THR A 101 -2.18 10.51 15.71
N ALA A 102 -2.90 11.14 16.64
CA ALA A 102 -4.36 10.98 16.74
C ALA A 102 -5.09 11.47 15.48
N ARG A 103 -4.63 12.58 14.90
CA ARG A 103 -5.19 13.14 13.65
C ARG A 103 -4.82 12.28 12.45
N ALA A 104 -3.60 11.76 12.40
CA ALA A 104 -3.14 10.86 11.35
C ALA A 104 -3.96 9.57 11.34
N ARG A 105 -4.16 8.94 12.50
CA ARG A 105 -5.00 7.73 12.63
C ARG A 105 -6.46 7.99 12.28
N HIS A 106 -7.01 9.13 12.69
CA HIS A 106 -8.36 9.51 12.31
C HIS A 106 -8.50 9.69 10.79
N TRP A 107 -7.55 10.41 10.18
CA TRP A 107 -7.51 10.61 8.74
C TRP A 107 -7.34 9.29 7.98
N LEU A 108 -6.44 8.41 8.43
CA LEU A 108 -6.26 7.05 7.88
C LEU A 108 -7.57 6.25 7.94
N GLY A 109 -8.30 6.33 9.06
CA GLY A 109 -9.61 5.70 9.19
C GLY A 109 -10.62 6.22 8.16
N GLN A 110 -10.64 7.53 7.91
CA GLN A 110 -11.55 8.15 6.93
C GLN A 110 -11.25 7.74 5.48
N VAL A 111 -9.98 7.60 5.11
CA VAL A 111 -9.57 7.31 3.73
C VAL A 111 -9.46 5.81 3.43
N SER A 112 -9.38 4.97 4.46
CA SER A 112 -9.12 3.52 4.34
C SER A 112 -10.06 2.79 3.38
N GLY A 113 -11.38 3.01 3.49
CA GLY A 113 -12.37 2.36 2.62
C GLY A 113 -12.15 2.69 1.15
N ARG A 114 -12.06 3.98 0.82
CA ARG A 114 -11.80 4.44 -0.55
C ARG A 114 -10.46 3.95 -1.09
N PHE A 115 -9.44 3.85 -0.23
CA PHE A 115 -8.13 3.31 -0.63
C PHE A 115 -8.23 1.83 -1.00
N ILE A 116 -8.94 1.03 -0.20
CA ILE A 116 -9.19 -0.39 -0.50
C ILE A 116 -10.00 -0.52 -1.80
N ASP A 117 -11.02 0.30 -2.01
CA ASP A 117 -11.85 0.26 -3.23
C ASP A 117 -11.04 0.60 -4.50
N LEU A 118 -10.03 1.48 -4.40
CA LEU A 118 -9.21 1.88 -5.55
C LEU A 118 -8.22 0.79 -5.98
N PHE A 119 -7.66 0.06 -5.02
CA PHE A 119 -6.48 -0.80 -5.25
C PHE A 119 -6.71 -2.28 -4.95
N GLY A 120 -7.75 -2.63 -4.19
CA GLY A 120 -7.98 -3.97 -3.68
C GLY A 120 -8.64 -4.87 -4.73
N GLU A 121 -7.90 -5.89 -5.18
CA GLU A 121 -8.46 -6.98 -5.99
C GLU A 121 -8.61 -8.27 -5.16
N LEU A 122 -7.75 -8.41 -4.16
CA LEU A 122 -7.71 -9.56 -3.25
C LEU A 122 -7.99 -9.12 -1.82
N ARG A 123 -8.83 -9.89 -1.14
CA ARG A 123 -9.08 -9.76 0.29
C ARG A 123 -8.33 -10.85 1.03
N MET A 124 -7.43 -10.49 1.94
CA MET A 124 -6.80 -11.46 2.84
C MET A 124 -7.83 -11.95 3.86
N ILE A 125 -8.08 -13.25 3.90
CA ILE A 125 -9.06 -13.87 4.81
C ILE A 125 -8.41 -14.61 5.98
N GLY A 126 -7.10 -14.87 5.90
CA GLY A 126 -6.39 -15.51 6.99
C GLY A 126 -4.89 -15.62 6.74
N ARG A 127 -4.15 -15.85 7.82
CA ARG A 127 -2.72 -16.13 7.79
C ARG A 127 -2.46 -17.43 8.56
N LEU A 128 -1.71 -18.32 7.94
CA LEU A 128 -1.31 -19.60 8.51
C LEU A 128 -0.03 -19.43 9.33
N SER A 129 0.18 -20.32 10.31
CA SER A 129 1.32 -20.26 11.23
C SER A 129 2.68 -20.48 10.56
N ASN A 130 2.69 -21.07 9.37
CA ASN A 130 3.88 -21.28 8.53
C ASN A 130 4.28 -20.03 7.72
N GLY A 131 3.54 -18.92 7.87
CA GLY A 131 3.79 -17.66 7.17
C GLY A 131 3.01 -17.50 5.87
N GLU A 132 2.24 -18.48 5.42
CA GLU A 132 1.39 -18.34 4.22
C GLU A 132 0.12 -17.51 4.53
N ALA A 133 -0.45 -16.87 3.51
CA ALA A 133 -1.70 -16.13 3.62
C ALA A 133 -2.71 -16.63 2.59
N ILE A 134 -3.98 -16.63 3.00
CA ILE A 134 -5.10 -17.06 2.16
C ILE A 134 -5.85 -15.82 1.71
N PHE A 135 -6.13 -15.79 0.40
CA PHE A 135 -6.81 -14.69 -0.26
C PHE A 135 -8.11 -15.17 -0.90
N GLU A 136 -9.09 -14.29 -0.87
CA GLU A 136 -10.32 -14.40 -1.65
C GLU A 136 -10.29 -13.30 -2.72
N ARG A 137 -10.63 -13.67 -3.96
CA ARG A 137 -10.84 -12.67 -5.02
C ARG A 137 -12.19 -12.02 -4.80
N ASP A 138 -12.21 -10.69 -4.77
CA ASP A 138 -13.48 -9.97 -4.74
C ASP A 138 -14.09 -9.95 -6.15
N VAL A 139 -15.11 -10.77 -6.38
CA VAL A 139 -15.76 -10.92 -7.68
C VAL A 139 -16.51 -9.64 -8.10
N ALA A 140 -16.88 -8.79 -7.14
CA ALA A 140 -17.52 -7.50 -7.43
C ALA A 140 -16.55 -6.45 -7.99
N ALA A 141 -15.26 -6.52 -7.62
CA ALA A 141 -14.22 -5.62 -8.12
C ALA A 141 -13.85 -5.88 -9.59
N LEU A 142 -14.13 -7.09 -10.11
CA LEU A 142 -13.85 -7.49 -11.49
C LEU A 142 -14.86 -6.92 -12.52
N GLN A 143 -16.01 -6.41 -12.09
CA GLN A 143 -17.09 -5.95 -12.98
C GLN A 143 -17.03 -4.46 -13.33
N GLN A 144 -16.10 -3.70 -12.74
CA GLN A 144 -15.89 -2.31 -13.11
C GLN A 144 -14.79 -2.23 -14.17
N PRO A 145 -15.08 -1.78 -15.40
CA PRO A 145 -14.02 -1.36 -16.29
C PRO A 145 -13.33 -0.15 -15.62
N LYS A 146 -12.06 -0.31 -15.26
CA LYS A 146 -11.20 0.80 -14.88
C LYS A 146 -10.97 1.73 -16.07
#